data_AF-A0AAX0S4T5-F1
#
_entry.id   AF-A0AAX0S4T5-F1
#
_cell.length_a   1.000
_cell.length_b   1.000
_cell.length_c   1.000
_cell.angle_alpha   90.00
_cell.angle_beta   90.00
_cell.angle_gamma   90.00
#
_symmetry.space_group_name_H-M   'P 1'
#
loop_
_entity.id
_entity.type
_entity.pdbx_description
1 polymer ?
#
loop_
_entity_poly.entity_id
_entity_poly.type
_entity_poly.pdbx_seq_one_letter_code
_entity_poly.pdbx_strand_id
1 'polypeptide(L)'
;MSNDFKKNQSIKINSDELVTPIMIFAMVSPVFGYFMVKLFGISFDKVGTYGDFIGGSTVPFLTTITILYIYQTNNLQREQLKIQKSEFSLLQQEMESTKEALQDQSKTTKMQRFENSFFIQIKEVRDAKKEIVVEYNNTAWGRTSFTTYKAIMSNFQDIFYTKLHQKIETSSDDLFSISEKDNKKEYYKFYGELTSAAIDESGIHSKESIQNFLYLINRCLQLIYHYKNIMDEWEITFYLEYLYKEITKDTINLVIFDMCLHGPNKSMIRELNFDQFADRTYIKSSRVDFRLINYILYQESD
;
A
#
# COMPACT_ATOMS: atom_id res chain seq x y z
N MET A 1 21.98 29.10 -29.20
CA MET A 1 22.93 28.44 -30.11
C MET A 1 22.13 27.65 -31.12
N SER A 2 22.10 28.17 -32.36
CA SER A 2 21.42 27.59 -33.51
C SER A 2 22.24 26.40 -34.03
N ASN A 3 21.68 25.19 -33.95
CA ASN A 3 22.27 24.04 -34.63
C ASN A 3 21.51 23.81 -35.93
N ASP A 4 22.10 24.33 -37.00
CA ASP A 4 21.79 24.03 -38.39
C ASP A 4 21.97 22.53 -38.66
N PHE A 5 20.89 21.76 -38.48
CA PHE A 5 20.78 20.45 -39.13
C PHE A 5 20.47 20.68 -40.60
N LYS A 6 21.53 20.72 -41.42
CA LYS A 6 21.45 20.57 -42.87
C LYS A 6 20.60 19.34 -43.21
N LYS A 7 19.35 19.61 -43.58
CA LYS A 7 18.40 18.66 -44.11
C LYS A 7 18.93 18.19 -45.46
N ASN A 8 19.63 17.06 -45.47
CA ASN A 8 19.89 16.30 -46.69
C ASN A 8 18.53 15.94 -47.28
N GLN A 9 18.04 16.76 -48.22
CA GLN A 9 16.94 16.40 -49.10
C GLN A 9 17.46 15.30 -50.01
N SER A 10 17.40 14.05 -49.55
CA SER A 10 17.43 12.90 -50.44
C SER A 10 16.31 13.13 -51.44
N ILE A 11 16.65 13.29 -52.72
CA ILE A 11 15.70 13.32 -53.82
C ILE A 11 14.89 12.03 -53.68
N LYS A 12 13.66 12.13 -53.14
CA LYS A 12 12.70 11.03 -53.12
C LYS A 12 12.23 10.92 -54.57
N ILE A 13 12.95 10.12 -55.36
CA ILE A 13 12.51 9.76 -56.70
C ILE A 13 11.15 9.07 -56.51
N ASN A 14 10.09 9.74 -56.96
CA ASN A 14 8.75 9.25 -56.80
C ASN A 14 8.60 8.06 -57.76
N SER A 15 8.58 6.85 -57.22
CA SER A 15 8.60 5.63 -58.01
C SER A 15 7.40 5.52 -58.97
N ASP A 16 6.31 6.24 -58.70
CA ASP A 16 5.15 6.36 -59.59
C ASP A 16 5.47 7.15 -60.88
N GLU A 17 6.39 8.11 -60.81
CA GLU A 17 6.88 8.87 -61.98
C GLU A 17 7.78 8.01 -62.89
N LEU A 18 8.38 6.94 -62.36
CA LEU A 18 9.19 5.98 -63.11
C LEU A 18 8.36 4.83 -63.72
N VAL A 19 7.28 4.40 -63.07
CA VAL A 19 6.44 3.30 -63.55
C VAL A 19 5.75 3.65 -64.88
N THR A 20 5.25 4.88 -65.00
CA THR A 20 4.51 5.37 -66.18
C THR A 20 5.34 5.31 -67.48
N PRO A 21 6.56 5.88 -67.56
CA PRO A 21 7.38 5.76 -68.77
C PRO A 21 7.84 4.31 -69.04
N ILE A 22 8.15 3.52 -68.00
CA ILE A 22 8.56 2.11 -68.17
C ILE A 22 7.42 1.26 -68.74
N MET A 23 6.16 1.53 -68.35
CA MET A 23 4.98 0.90 -68.93
C MET A 23 4.81 1.23 -70.43
N ILE A 24 5.06 2.48 -70.82
CA ILE A 24 5.04 2.90 -72.22
C ILE A 24 6.14 2.15 -73.01
N PHE A 25 7.36 2.06 -72.46
CA PHE A 25 8.43 1.29 -73.08
C PHE A 25 8.11 -0.20 -73.21
N ALA A 26 7.44 -0.80 -72.21
CA ALA A 26 6.99 -2.19 -72.28
C ALA A 26 6.04 -2.42 -73.46
N MET A 27 5.11 -1.49 -73.72
CA MET A 27 4.16 -1.58 -74.84
C MET A 27 4.82 -1.30 -76.21
N VAL A 28 5.79 -0.39 -76.27
CA VAL A 28 6.46 0.03 -77.52
C VAL A 28 7.58 -0.93 -77.94
N SER A 29 8.19 -1.62 -76.97
CA SER A 29 9.34 -2.52 -77.15
C SER A 29 9.14 -3.62 -78.22
N PRO A 30 8.02 -4.38 -78.25
CA PRO A 30 7.79 -5.39 -79.29
C PRO A 30 7.68 -4.81 -80.69
N VAL A 31 7.05 -3.63 -80.82
CA VAL A 31 6.88 -2.92 -82.10
C VAL A 31 8.23 -2.41 -82.59
N PHE A 32 9.05 -1.87 -81.69
CA PHE A 32 10.39 -1.41 -82.00
C PHE A 32 11.33 -2.55 -82.39
N GLY A 33 11.29 -3.68 -81.69
CA GLY A 33 12.07 -4.85 -82.07
C GLY A 33 11.63 -5.45 -83.42
N TYR A 34 10.32 -5.46 -83.72
CA TYR A 34 9.81 -5.91 -85.03
C TYR A 34 10.34 -5.03 -86.16
N PHE A 35 10.36 -3.71 -85.93
CA PHE A 35 10.96 -2.75 -86.86
C PHE A 35 12.46 -2.99 -87.05
N MET A 36 13.21 -3.29 -85.98
CA MET A 36 14.65 -3.58 -86.05
C MET A 36 14.98 -4.89 -86.79
N VAL A 37 14.24 -5.97 -86.56
CA VAL A 37 14.41 -7.24 -87.30
C VAL A 37 14.22 -7.03 -88.80
N LYS A 38 13.22 -6.21 -89.17
CA LYS A 38 12.95 -5.84 -90.57
C LYS A 38 14.04 -4.95 -91.17
N LEU A 39 14.60 -4.02 -90.39
CA LEU A 39 15.65 -3.09 -90.85
C LEU A 39 17.00 -3.80 -91.08
N PHE A 40 17.36 -4.77 -90.24
CA PHE A 40 18.63 -5.51 -90.33
C PHE A 40 18.56 -6.76 -91.23
N GLY A 41 17.42 -7.04 -91.87
CA GLY A 41 17.27 -8.17 -92.81
C GLY A 41 17.40 -9.54 -92.15
N ILE A 42 17.15 -9.64 -90.84
CA ILE A 42 17.24 -10.90 -90.10
C ILE A 42 15.95 -11.69 -90.35
N SER A 43 16.06 -12.94 -90.80
CA SER A 43 14.90 -13.83 -90.95
C SER A 43 14.27 -14.10 -89.58
N PHE A 44 12.95 -13.91 -89.45
CA PHE A 44 12.22 -14.13 -88.20
C PHE A 44 12.45 -15.53 -87.60
N ASP A 45 12.69 -16.54 -88.45
CA ASP A 45 13.06 -17.91 -88.05
C ASP A 45 14.34 -18.01 -87.19
N LYS A 46 15.21 -16.99 -87.23
CA LYS A 46 16.45 -16.92 -86.43
C LYS A 46 16.28 -16.21 -85.09
N VAL A 47 15.18 -15.48 -84.89
CA VAL A 47 14.91 -14.66 -83.70
C VAL A 47 14.16 -15.45 -82.61
N GLY A 48 13.71 -16.67 -82.94
CA GLY A 48 12.92 -17.53 -82.05
C GLY A 48 11.44 -17.50 -82.43
N THR A 49 10.62 -18.27 -81.69
CA THR A 49 9.17 -18.31 -81.93
C THR A 49 8.58 -16.93 -81.59
N TYR A 50 7.50 -16.50 -82.27
CA TYR A 50 6.88 -15.18 -82.07
C TYR A 50 6.60 -14.83 -80.58
N GLY A 51 6.27 -15.84 -79.77
CA GLY A 51 6.10 -15.70 -78.32
C GLY A 51 7.40 -15.36 -77.56
N ASP A 52 8.55 -15.90 -77.98
CA ASP A 52 9.86 -15.64 -77.35
C ASP A 52 10.33 -14.22 -77.64
N PHE A 53 10.01 -13.69 -78.84
CA PHE A 53 10.34 -12.33 -79.22
C PHE A 53 9.55 -11.30 -78.40
N ILE A 54 8.22 -11.45 -78.30
CA ILE A 54 7.37 -10.56 -77.48
C ILE A 54 7.70 -10.71 -75.99
N GLY A 55 7.92 -11.94 -75.52
CA GLY A 55 8.32 -12.23 -74.15
C GLY A 55 9.65 -11.58 -73.81
N GLY A 56 10.69 -11.80 -74.63
CA GLY A 56 12.03 -11.26 -74.43
C GLY A 56 12.08 -9.73 -74.48
N SER A 57 11.22 -9.09 -75.27
CA SER A 57 11.18 -7.62 -75.38
C SER A 57 10.37 -6.95 -74.26
N THR A 58 9.34 -7.61 -73.71
CA THR A 58 8.38 -7.00 -72.76
C THR A 58 8.67 -7.35 -71.30
N VAL A 59 9.07 -8.60 -71.04
CA VAL A 59 9.28 -9.14 -69.68
C VAL A 59 10.30 -8.35 -68.86
N PRO A 60 11.43 -7.86 -69.40
CA PRO A 60 12.39 -7.07 -68.62
C PRO A 60 11.80 -5.79 -68.02
N PHE A 61 10.93 -5.10 -68.78
CA PHE A 61 10.25 -3.88 -68.32
C PHE A 61 9.19 -4.18 -67.27
N LEU A 62 8.37 -5.22 -67.49
CA LEU A 62 7.37 -5.67 -66.52
C LEU A 62 8.03 -6.11 -65.20
N THR A 63 9.15 -6.84 -65.28
CA THR A 63 9.93 -7.26 -64.10
C THR A 63 10.44 -6.06 -63.32
N THR A 64 10.91 -5.02 -64.01
CA THR A 64 11.36 -3.77 -63.37
C THR A 64 10.22 -3.05 -62.65
N ILE A 65 9.03 -2.99 -63.26
CA ILE A 65 7.82 -2.43 -62.63
C ILE A 65 7.43 -3.23 -61.38
N THR A 66 7.46 -4.57 -61.44
CA THR A 66 7.20 -5.43 -60.27
C THR A 66 8.19 -5.14 -59.14
N ILE A 67 9.48 -4.99 -59.44
CA ILE A 67 10.52 -4.66 -58.44
C ILE A 67 10.25 -3.27 -57.82
N LEU A 68 9.87 -2.27 -58.63
CA LEU A 68 9.52 -0.93 -58.15
C LEU A 68 8.30 -0.97 -57.21
N TYR A 69 7.25 -1.71 -57.56
CA TYR A 69 6.10 -1.88 -56.68
C TYR A 69 6.46 -2.60 -55.37
N ILE A 70 7.24 -3.69 -55.43
CA ILE A 70 7.71 -4.39 -54.23
C ILE A 70 8.53 -3.45 -53.34
N TYR A 71 9.39 -2.62 -53.92
CA TYR A 71 10.18 -1.64 -53.19
C TYR A 71 9.30 -0.61 -52.48
N GLN A 72 8.29 -0.05 -53.18
CA GLN A 72 7.33 0.86 -52.57
C GLN A 72 6.59 0.22 -51.40
N THR A 73 6.02 -0.97 -51.61
CA THR A 73 5.30 -1.71 -50.58
C THR A 73 6.20 -2.00 -49.38
N ASN A 74 7.45 -2.40 -49.59
CA ASN A 74 8.41 -2.63 -48.50
C ASN A 74 8.70 -1.34 -47.72
N ASN A 75 8.84 -0.20 -48.40
CA ASN A 75 9.03 1.08 -47.71
C ASN A 75 7.82 1.49 -46.87
N LEU A 76 6.60 1.33 -47.41
CA LEU A 76 5.36 1.57 -46.67
C LEU A 76 5.23 0.65 -45.45
N GLN A 77 5.51 -0.65 -45.62
CA GLN A 77 5.51 -1.61 -44.50
C GLN A 77 6.54 -1.24 -43.43
N ARG A 78 7.73 -0.77 -43.82
CA ARG A 78 8.75 -0.27 -42.87
C ARG A 78 8.28 0.97 -42.11
N GLU A 79 7.62 1.91 -42.79
CA GLU A 79 7.04 3.09 -42.14
C GLU A 79 5.90 2.71 -41.18
N GLN A 80 5.00 1.82 -41.58
CA GLN A 80 3.94 1.28 -40.72
C GLN A 80 4.49 0.57 -39.48
N LEU A 81 5.52 -0.27 -39.63
CA LEU A 81 6.17 -0.95 -38.50
C LEU A 81 6.82 0.05 -37.53
N LYS A 82 7.39 1.15 -38.03
CA LYS A 82 7.93 2.21 -37.16
C LYS A 82 6.82 2.88 -36.35
N ILE A 83 5.70 3.22 -37.00
CA ILE A 83 4.53 3.82 -36.35
C ILE A 83 3.96 2.87 -35.29
N GLN A 84 3.74 1.61 -35.62
CA GLN A 84 3.26 0.60 -34.67
C GLN A 84 4.19 0.44 -33.46
N LYS A 85 5.52 0.44 -33.67
CA LYS A 85 6.47 0.40 -32.55
C LYS A 85 6.35 1.62 -31.65
N SER A 86 6.17 2.82 -32.22
CA SER A 86 5.96 4.03 -31.42
C SER A 86 4.64 4.02 -30.65
N GLU A 87 3.54 3.62 -31.29
CA GLU A 87 2.22 3.50 -30.64
C GLU A 87 2.25 2.48 -29.51
N PHE A 88 2.88 1.32 -29.74
CA PHE A 88 3.05 0.31 -28.71
C PHE A 88 3.88 0.82 -27.53
N SER A 89 4.94 1.59 -27.78
CA SER A 89 5.73 2.19 -26.69
C SER A 89 4.95 3.23 -25.88
N LEU A 90 4.11 4.05 -26.54
CA LEU A 90 3.22 5.00 -25.86
C LEU A 90 2.16 4.28 -25.04
N LEU A 91 1.55 3.21 -25.59
CA LEU A 91 0.60 2.38 -24.87
C LEU A 91 1.21 1.73 -23.62
N GLN A 92 2.45 1.23 -23.70
CA GLN A 92 3.13 0.71 -22.52
C GLN A 92 3.31 1.78 -21.45
N GLN A 93 3.72 2.99 -21.83
CA GLN A 93 3.88 4.11 -20.92
C GLN A 93 2.54 4.55 -20.29
N GLU A 94 1.46 4.60 -21.06
CA GLU A 94 0.12 4.90 -20.55
C GLU A 94 -0.41 3.80 -19.61
N MET A 95 -0.13 2.53 -19.91
CA MET A 95 -0.49 1.42 -19.03
C MET A 95 0.26 1.48 -17.69
N GLU A 96 1.55 1.85 -17.72
CA GLU A 96 2.35 2.00 -16.52
C GLU A 96 1.84 3.15 -15.64
N SER A 97 1.58 4.32 -16.23
CA SER A 97 1.01 5.47 -15.49
C SER A 97 -0.40 5.18 -14.96
N THR A 98 -1.23 4.46 -15.72
CA THR A 98 -2.56 4.02 -15.27
C THR A 98 -2.45 3.07 -14.10
N LYS A 99 -1.48 2.15 -14.12
CA LYS A 99 -1.24 1.21 -13.02
C LYS A 99 -0.83 1.95 -11.75
N GLU A 100 0.07 2.92 -11.86
CA GLU A 100 0.47 3.77 -10.73
C GLU A 100 -0.73 4.55 -10.17
N ALA A 101 -1.53 5.20 -11.03
CA ALA A 101 -2.72 5.93 -10.62
C ALA A 101 -3.75 5.03 -9.91
N LEU A 102 -3.94 3.79 -10.39
CA LEU A 102 -4.82 2.81 -9.75
C LEU A 102 -4.27 2.34 -8.40
N GLN A 103 -2.95 2.21 -8.25
CA GLN A 103 -2.32 1.88 -6.98
C GLN A 103 -2.51 3.01 -5.95
N ASP A 104 -2.31 4.25 -6.36
CA ASP A 104 -2.53 5.44 -5.51
C ASP A 104 -4.00 5.60 -5.12
N GLN A 105 -4.92 5.38 -6.07
CA GLN A 105 -6.35 5.37 -5.80
C GLN A 105 -6.73 4.24 -4.82
N SER A 106 -6.12 3.06 -4.96
CA SER A 106 -6.34 1.93 -4.06
C SER A 106 -5.86 2.27 -2.64
N LYS A 107 -4.66 2.86 -2.50
CA LYS A 107 -4.14 3.33 -1.21
C LYS A 107 -5.08 4.37 -0.58
N THR A 108 -5.47 5.38 -1.35
CA THR A 108 -6.39 6.45 -0.91
C THR A 108 -7.73 5.88 -0.43
N THR A 109 -8.32 4.96 -1.18
CA THR A 109 -9.60 4.34 -0.83
C THR A 109 -9.50 3.53 0.46
N LYS A 110 -8.41 2.77 0.64
CA LYS A 110 -8.18 2.03 1.90
C LYS A 110 -7.99 2.98 3.07
N MET A 111 -7.26 4.08 2.88
CA MET A 111 -7.05 5.08 3.93
C MET A 111 -8.37 5.75 4.34
N GLN A 112 -9.20 6.16 3.38
CA GLN A 112 -10.53 6.70 3.67
C GLN A 112 -11.43 5.72 4.42
N ARG A 113 -11.39 4.42 4.07
CA ARG A 113 -12.15 3.38 4.81
C ARG A 113 -11.67 3.24 6.24
N PHE A 114 -10.35 3.26 6.43
CA PHE A 114 -9.75 3.27 7.75
C PHE A 114 -10.22 4.49 8.54
N GLU A 115 -10.05 5.72 8.03
CA GLU A 115 -10.37 6.96 8.74
C GLU A 115 -11.84 7.03 9.15
N ASN A 116 -12.74 6.71 8.21
CA ASN A 116 -14.18 6.66 8.49
C ASN A 116 -14.48 5.67 9.62
N SER A 117 -13.90 4.48 9.54
CA SER A 117 -14.08 3.45 10.57
C SER A 117 -13.50 3.92 11.90
N PHE A 118 -12.27 4.46 11.92
CA PHE A 118 -11.58 4.94 13.10
C PHE A 118 -12.39 6.02 13.83
N PHE A 119 -12.85 7.05 13.12
CA PHE A 119 -13.61 8.13 13.76
C PHE A 119 -15.00 7.69 14.25
N ILE A 120 -15.63 6.70 13.59
CA ILE A 120 -16.83 6.04 14.13
C ILE A 120 -16.49 5.35 15.46
N GLN A 121 -15.40 4.57 15.52
CA GLN A 121 -15.02 3.89 16.76
C GLN A 121 -14.64 4.88 17.88
N ILE A 122 -13.97 5.98 17.57
CA ILE A 122 -13.69 7.02 18.58
C ILE A 122 -14.98 7.64 19.10
N LYS A 123 -15.98 7.87 18.25
CA LYS A 123 -17.28 8.34 18.72
C LYS A 123 -17.90 7.35 19.72
N GLU A 124 -17.85 6.05 19.43
CA GLU A 124 -18.31 5.01 20.36
C GLU A 124 -17.52 5.03 21.68
N VAL A 125 -16.20 5.23 21.65
CA VAL A 125 -15.37 5.40 22.86
C VAL A 125 -15.86 6.60 23.68
N ARG A 126 -16.15 7.74 23.03
CA ARG A 126 -16.67 8.93 23.71
C ARG A 126 -18.04 8.70 24.33
N ASP A 127 -18.90 7.94 23.65
CA ASP A 127 -20.23 7.63 24.15
C ASP A 127 -20.16 6.64 25.33
N ALA A 128 -19.28 5.63 25.26
CA ALA A 128 -19.00 4.74 26.39
C ALA A 128 -18.50 5.49 27.64
N LYS A 129 -17.66 6.54 27.46
CA LYS A 129 -17.24 7.41 28.59
C LYS A 129 -18.43 8.10 29.26
N LYS A 130 -19.43 8.53 28.49
CA LYS A 130 -20.65 9.14 29.04
C LYS A 130 -21.48 8.10 29.78
N GLU A 131 -21.61 6.90 29.21
CA GLU A 131 -22.33 5.79 29.84
C GLU A 131 -21.72 5.42 31.19
N ILE A 132 -20.39 5.34 31.29
CA ILE A 132 -19.68 5.11 32.56
C ILE A 132 -20.06 6.17 33.61
N VAL A 133 -20.08 7.46 33.21
CA VAL A 133 -20.43 8.57 34.11
C VAL A 133 -21.88 8.46 34.57
N VAL A 134 -22.80 8.16 33.66
CA VAL A 134 -24.22 7.99 33.97
C VAL A 134 -24.43 6.80 34.91
N GLU A 135 -23.87 5.64 34.58
CA GLU A 135 -23.98 4.42 35.40
C GLU A 135 -23.42 4.65 36.81
N TYR A 136 -22.24 5.26 36.92
CA TYR A 136 -21.61 5.53 38.21
C TYR A 136 -22.43 6.48 39.08
N ASN A 137 -22.92 7.60 38.51
CA ASN A 137 -23.71 8.56 39.25
C ASN A 137 -25.11 8.00 39.63
N ASN A 138 -25.70 7.14 38.79
CA ASN A 138 -26.97 6.48 39.10
C ASN A 138 -26.83 5.46 40.25
N THR A 139 -25.68 4.81 40.40
CA THR A 139 -25.43 3.89 41.53
C THR A 139 -25.19 4.62 42.86
N ALA A 140 -24.91 5.92 42.85
CA ALA A 140 -24.53 6.69 44.03
C ALA A 140 -25.72 7.43 44.70
N TRP A 141 -26.87 6.75 44.85
CA TRP A 141 -28.14 7.28 45.40
C TRP A 141 -27.90 8.30 46.53
N GLY A 142 -28.11 9.59 46.25
CA GLY A 142 -28.08 10.66 47.26
C GLY A 142 -26.82 11.52 47.35
N ARG A 143 -25.76 11.30 46.55
CA ARG A 143 -24.64 12.25 46.48
C ARG A 143 -24.95 13.39 45.51
N THR A 144 -25.05 14.60 46.03
CA THR A 144 -25.27 15.86 45.29
C THR A 144 -24.09 16.28 44.39
N SER A 145 -23.04 15.46 44.29
CA SER A 145 -21.84 15.76 43.50
C SER A 145 -21.77 14.90 42.25
N PHE A 146 -21.90 15.54 41.09
CA PHE A 146 -21.72 14.90 39.78
C PHE A 146 -20.25 14.51 39.62
N THR A 147 -19.96 13.21 39.59
CA THR A 147 -18.58 12.72 39.42
C THR A 147 -18.23 12.71 37.94
N THR A 148 -17.06 13.26 37.58
CA THR A 148 -16.58 13.28 36.20
C THR A 148 -15.92 11.95 35.82
N TYR A 149 -15.84 11.64 34.53
CA TYR A 149 -15.13 10.45 34.03
C TYR A 149 -13.71 10.35 34.61
N LYS A 150 -12.97 11.48 34.60
CA LYS A 150 -11.63 11.57 35.17
C LYS A 150 -11.61 11.14 36.64
N ALA A 151 -12.50 11.67 37.46
CA ALA A 151 -12.55 11.34 38.89
C ALA A 151 -12.91 9.86 39.13
N ILE A 152 -13.79 9.28 38.29
CA ILE A 152 -14.13 7.85 38.35
C ILE A 152 -12.89 7.01 38.04
N MET A 153 -12.17 7.30 36.95
CA MET A 153 -10.99 6.54 36.54
C MET A 153 -9.83 6.69 37.53
N SER A 154 -9.61 7.90 38.07
CA SER A 154 -8.64 8.12 39.14
C SER A 154 -8.95 7.28 40.38
N ASN A 155 -10.23 7.11 40.74
CA ASN A 155 -10.62 6.24 41.86
C ASN A 155 -10.29 4.77 41.56
N PHE A 156 -10.63 4.26 40.37
CA PHE A 156 -10.24 2.90 39.97
C PHE A 156 -8.72 2.70 40.01
N GLN A 157 -7.96 3.69 39.55
CA GLN A 157 -6.51 3.64 39.56
C GLN A 157 -5.96 3.66 40.99
N ASP A 158 -6.54 4.47 41.88
CA ASP A 158 -6.19 4.52 43.29
C ASP A 158 -6.46 3.18 44.00
N ILE A 159 -7.61 2.56 43.74
CA ILE A 159 -7.96 1.24 44.28
C ILE A 159 -6.98 0.21 43.76
N PHE A 160 -6.71 0.16 42.45
CA PHE A 160 -5.75 -0.75 41.84
C PHE A 160 -4.38 -0.69 42.52
N TYR A 161 -3.78 0.49 42.65
CA TYR A 161 -2.45 0.60 43.28
C TYR A 161 -2.48 0.29 44.78
N THR A 162 -3.57 0.59 45.49
CA THR A 162 -3.72 0.22 46.90
C THR A 162 -3.75 -1.31 47.05
N LYS A 163 -4.50 -2.00 46.18
CA LYS A 163 -4.58 -3.47 46.15
C LYS A 163 -3.26 -4.11 45.76
N LEU A 164 -2.58 -3.57 44.76
CA LEU A 164 -1.26 -4.04 44.35
C LEU A 164 -0.26 -3.91 45.49
N HIS A 165 -0.22 -2.77 46.19
CA HIS A 165 0.68 -2.56 47.32
C HIS A 165 0.42 -3.55 48.46
N GLN A 166 -0.84 -3.77 48.83
CA GLN A 166 -1.23 -4.76 49.84
C GLN A 166 -0.79 -6.18 49.46
N LYS A 167 -0.95 -6.57 48.19
CA LYS A 167 -0.54 -7.89 47.69
C LYS A 167 0.98 -8.06 47.70
N ILE A 168 1.72 -7.03 47.30
CA ILE A 168 3.19 -7.03 47.35
C ILE A 168 3.69 -7.13 48.79
N GLU A 169 3.10 -6.35 49.70
CA GLU A 169 3.47 -6.40 51.13
C GLU A 169 3.22 -7.77 51.74
N THR A 170 2.07 -8.39 51.42
CA THR A 170 1.72 -9.74 51.90
C THR A 170 2.61 -10.83 51.30
N SER A 171 3.10 -10.63 50.07
CA SER A 171 3.93 -11.59 49.32
C SER A 171 5.41 -11.19 49.31
N SER A 172 5.82 -10.33 50.24
CA SER A 172 7.14 -9.71 50.25
C SER A 172 8.26 -10.75 50.37
N ASP A 173 8.11 -11.72 51.29
CA ASP A 173 9.11 -12.76 51.52
C ASP A 173 9.30 -13.65 50.27
N ASP A 174 8.20 -13.98 49.60
CA ASP A 174 8.22 -14.75 48.34
C ASP A 174 8.89 -13.95 47.22
N LEU A 175 8.55 -12.65 47.06
CA LEU A 175 9.21 -11.75 46.11
C LEU A 175 10.70 -11.54 46.39
N PHE A 176 11.12 -11.55 47.66
CA PHE A 176 12.54 -11.48 48.01
C PHE A 176 13.27 -12.78 47.72
N SER A 177 12.61 -13.92 47.89
CA SER A 177 13.18 -15.24 47.57
C SER A 177 13.40 -15.40 46.06
N ILE A 178 12.53 -14.80 45.24
CA ILE A 178 12.62 -14.78 43.79
C ILE A 178 13.32 -13.49 43.37
N SER A 179 14.65 -13.48 43.34
CA SER A 179 15.40 -12.28 42.96
C SER A 179 15.21 -11.96 41.46
N GLU A 180 14.90 -10.69 41.12
CA GLU A 180 14.83 -10.21 39.72
C GLU A 180 16.14 -10.51 38.95
N LYS A 181 17.28 -10.53 39.65
CA LYS A 181 18.60 -10.79 39.08
C LYS A 181 18.86 -12.27 38.83
N ASP A 182 18.35 -13.14 39.69
CA ASP A 182 18.66 -14.57 39.68
C ASP A 182 17.64 -15.36 38.86
N ASN A 183 16.35 -15.01 38.95
CA ASN A 183 15.29 -15.64 38.15
C ASN A 183 14.24 -14.63 37.66
N LYS A 184 14.64 -13.84 36.66
CA LYS A 184 13.83 -12.79 36.05
C LYS A 184 12.45 -13.28 35.57
N LYS A 185 12.38 -14.46 34.97
CA LYS A 185 11.14 -15.02 34.41
C LYS A 185 10.13 -15.33 35.52
N GLU A 186 10.58 -16.00 36.57
CA GLU A 186 9.73 -16.34 37.71
C GLU A 186 9.30 -15.09 38.48
N TYR A 187 10.21 -14.11 38.63
CA TYR A 187 9.89 -12.82 39.26
C TYR A 187 8.75 -12.10 38.54
N TYR A 188 8.87 -11.89 37.23
CA TYR A 188 7.83 -11.16 36.47
C TYR A 188 6.55 -11.97 36.30
N LYS A 189 6.62 -13.29 36.29
CA LYS A 189 5.42 -14.14 36.34
C LYS A 189 4.67 -13.90 37.64
N PHE A 190 5.35 -14.01 38.79
CA PHE A 190 4.71 -13.82 40.10
C PHE A 190 4.19 -12.39 40.27
N TYR A 191 5.01 -11.38 39.93
CA TYR A 191 4.58 -9.98 39.96
C TYR A 191 3.39 -9.71 39.03
N GLY A 192 3.37 -10.34 37.85
CA GLY A 192 2.26 -10.29 36.91
C GLY A 192 0.96 -10.88 37.49
N GLU A 193 1.04 -12.01 38.21
CA GLU A 193 -0.11 -12.61 38.91
C GLU A 193 -0.67 -11.69 39.99
N LEU A 194 0.20 -11.06 40.80
CA LEU A 194 -0.22 -10.06 41.79
C LEU A 194 -0.87 -8.83 41.13
N THR A 195 -0.32 -8.39 40.00
CA THR A 195 -0.82 -7.24 39.24
C THR A 195 -2.19 -7.55 38.62
N SER A 196 -2.35 -8.71 37.99
CA SER A 196 -3.63 -9.17 37.42
C SER A 196 -4.71 -9.26 38.51
N ALA A 197 -4.39 -9.89 39.65
CA ALA A 197 -5.33 -9.95 40.77
C ALA A 197 -5.70 -8.56 41.33
N ALA A 198 -4.76 -7.60 41.33
CA ALA A 198 -5.05 -6.22 41.75
C ALA A 198 -5.97 -5.48 40.77
N ILE A 199 -5.86 -5.75 39.47
CA ILE A 199 -6.76 -5.20 38.43
C ILE A 199 -8.17 -5.76 38.63
N ASP A 200 -8.30 -7.07 38.84
CA ASP A 200 -9.59 -7.70 39.07
C ASP A 200 -10.29 -7.11 40.31
N GLU A 201 -9.54 -6.96 41.41
CA GLU A 201 -10.03 -6.36 42.65
C GLU A 201 -10.23 -4.84 42.58
N SER A 202 -9.73 -4.16 41.54
CA SER A 202 -10.01 -2.73 41.35
C SER A 202 -11.47 -2.48 41.03
N GLY A 203 -12.19 -3.49 40.52
CA GLY A 203 -13.56 -3.36 40.07
C GLY A 203 -13.70 -2.77 38.67
N ILE A 204 -12.59 -2.57 37.92
CA ILE A 204 -12.65 -2.09 36.54
C ILE A 204 -13.45 -3.04 35.63
N HIS A 205 -13.43 -4.34 35.91
CA HIS A 205 -14.22 -5.35 35.21
C HIS A 205 -15.62 -5.56 35.81
N SER A 206 -16.00 -4.85 36.87
CA SER A 206 -17.29 -5.07 37.54
C SER A 206 -18.48 -4.44 36.81
N LYS A 207 -18.24 -3.43 35.97
CA LYS A 207 -19.27 -2.66 35.26
C LYS A 207 -19.22 -2.90 33.76
N GLU A 208 -20.38 -3.18 33.16
CA GLU A 208 -20.53 -3.45 31.74
C GLU A 208 -20.04 -2.27 30.88
N SER A 209 -20.34 -1.02 31.28
CA SER A 209 -19.91 0.17 30.55
C SER A 209 -18.38 0.31 30.48
N ILE A 210 -17.66 -0.12 31.53
CA ILE A 210 -16.19 -0.07 31.56
C ILE A 210 -15.61 -1.20 30.70
N GLN A 211 -16.17 -2.41 30.77
CA GLN A 211 -15.76 -3.50 29.89
C GLN A 211 -15.96 -3.13 28.41
N ASN A 212 -17.10 -2.53 28.08
CA ASN A 212 -17.38 -2.03 26.73
C ASN A 212 -16.34 -0.98 26.31
N PHE A 213 -16.01 -0.03 27.19
CA PHE A 213 -14.97 0.97 26.93
C PHE A 213 -13.60 0.32 26.66
N LEU A 214 -13.15 -0.63 27.47
CA LEU A 214 -11.88 -1.35 27.27
C LEU A 214 -11.88 -2.12 25.94
N TYR A 215 -12.99 -2.79 25.63
CA TYR A 215 -13.19 -3.48 24.35
C TYR A 215 -13.09 -2.52 23.16
N LEU A 216 -13.73 -1.35 23.23
CA LEU A 216 -13.69 -0.35 22.17
C LEU A 216 -12.30 0.21 21.94
N ILE A 217 -11.50 0.41 23.00
CA ILE A 217 -10.09 0.80 22.86
C ILE A 217 -9.30 -0.30 22.15
N ASN A 218 -9.45 -1.55 22.59
CA ASN A 218 -8.76 -2.68 21.95
C ASN A 218 -9.14 -2.79 20.47
N ARG A 219 -10.42 -2.60 20.13
CA ARG A 219 -10.90 -2.58 18.73
C ARG A 219 -10.30 -1.42 17.92
N CYS A 220 -10.12 -0.25 18.52
CA CYS A 220 -9.43 0.88 17.87
C CYS A 220 -7.97 0.54 17.57
N LEU A 221 -7.25 -0.05 18.54
CA LEU A 221 -5.86 -0.49 18.34
C LEU A 221 -5.76 -1.58 17.27
N GLN A 222 -6.68 -2.53 17.26
CA GLN A 222 -6.74 -3.57 16.21
C GLN A 222 -6.95 -2.97 14.82
N LEU A 223 -7.79 -1.93 14.71
CA LEU A 223 -8.00 -1.23 13.45
C LEU A 223 -6.71 -0.53 12.99
N ILE A 224 -6.03 0.21 13.88
CA ILE A 224 -4.74 0.85 13.57
C ILE A 224 -3.73 -0.20 13.14
N TYR A 225 -3.61 -1.29 13.89
CA TYR A 225 -2.70 -2.39 13.60
C TYR A 225 -2.97 -3.05 12.24
N HIS A 226 -4.24 -3.27 11.89
CA HIS A 226 -4.60 -3.87 10.60
C HIS A 226 -4.18 -3.00 9.41
N TYR A 227 -4.28 -1.68 9.54
CA TYR A 227 -3.97 -0.74 8.46
C TYR A 227 -2.56 -0.14 8.52
N LYS A 228 -1.75 -0.47 9.54
CA LYS A 228 -0.41 0.11 9.74
C LYS A 228 0.51 0.00 8.52
N ASN A 229 0.43 -1.09 7.75
CA ASN A 229 1.32 -1.35 6.61
C ASN A 229 1.03 -0.45 5.40
N ILE A 230 -0.11 0.24 5.39
CA ILE A 230 -0.44 1.21 4.33
C ILE A 230 -0.31 2.66 4.82
N MET A 231 0.04 2.85 6.09
CA MET A 231 0.21 4.14 6.74
C MET A 231 1.69 4.51 6.80
N ASP A 232 1.96 5.81 6.78
CA ASP A 232 3.26 6.35 7.14
C ASP A 232 3.41 6.37 8.68
N GLU A 233 4.65 6.38 9.19
CA GLU A 233 4.91 6.34 10.64
C GLU A 233 4.20 7.46 11.42
N TRP A 234 4.18 8.67 10.85
CA TRP A 234 3.53 9.82 11.48
C TRP A 234 2.01 9.66 11.57
N GLU A 235 1.38 8.97 10.61
CA GLU A 235 -0.07 8.71 10.61
C GLU A 235 -0.41 7.75 11.76
N ILE A 236 0.39 6.69 11.92
CA ILE A 236 0.24 5.76 13.04
C ILE A 236 0.36 6.51 14.37
N THR A 237 1.40 7.34 14.52
CA THR A 237 1.57 8.16 15.74
C THR A 237 0.36 9.08 15.96
N PHE A 238 -0.13 9.75 14.92
CA PHE A 238 -1.29 10.64 15.00
C PHE A 238 -2.54 9.91 15.52
N TYR A 239 -2.90 8.75 14.97
CA TYR A 239 -4.09 8.02 15.40
C TYR A 239 -3.94 7.42 16.80
N LEU A 240 -2.74 6.96 17.16
CA LEU A 240 -2.46 6.49 18.52
C LEU A 240 -2.56 7.62 19.54
N GLU A 241 -2.02 8.80 19.23
CA GLU A 241 -2.16 9.99 20.08
C GLU A 241 -3.63 10.42 20.21
N TYR A 242 -4.39 10.34 19.12
CA TYR A 242 -5.82 10.67 19.13
C TYR A 242 -6.58 9.74 20.07
N LEU A 243 -6.31 8.42 19.98
CA LEU A 243 -6.88 7.43 20.89
C LEU A 243 -6.45 7.67 22.34
N TYR A 244 -5.16 7.93 22.57
CA TYR A 244 -4.64 8.25 23.91
C TYR A 244 -5.32 9.47 24.53
N LYS A 245 -5.57 10.53 23.76
CA LYS A 245 -6.30 11.72 24.23
C LYS A 245 -7.72 11.37 24.69
N GLU A 246 -8.36 10.39 24.05
CA GLU A 246 -9.68 9.92 24.47
C GLU A 246 -9.64 9.04 25.72
N ILE A 247 -8.61 8.21 25.87
CA ILE A 247 -8.40 7.38 27.06
C ILE A 247 -8.07 8.24 28.29
N THR A 248 -7.26 9.29 28.09
CA THR A 248 -6.71 10.20 29.11
C THR A 248 -5.59 9.60 29.97
N LYS A 249 -4.76 10.50 30.52
CA LYS A 249 -3.63 10.16 31.41
C LYS A 249 -4.07 9.43 32.68
N ASP A 250 -5.27 9.70 33.17
CA ASP A 250 -5.82 9.14 34.42
C ASP A 250 -6.37 7.72 34.25
N THR A 251 -6.31 7.16 33.03
CA THR A 251 -6.84 5.82 32.70
C THR A 251 -5.81 4.95 31.99
N ILE A 252 -4.84 5.56 31.29
CA ILE A 252 -3.94 4.85 30.36
C ILE A 252 -3.18 3.69 31.01
N ASN A 253 -2.74 3.83 32.26
CA ASN A 253 -2.02 2.77 32.95
C ASN A 253 -2.89 1.54 33.17
N LEU A 254 -4.14 1.73 33.62
CA LEU A 254 -5.09 0.63 33.79
C LEU A 254 -5.36 -0.09 32.47
N VAL A 255 -5.55 0.66 31.39
CA VAL A 255 -5.77 0.12 30.04
C VAL A 255 -4.57 -0.71 29.59
N ILE A 256 -3.34 -0.21 29.77
CA ILE A 256 -2.13 -0.92 29.35
C ILE A 256 -1.96 -2.21 30.17
N PHE A 257 -2.15 -2.16 31.49
CA PHE A 257 -2.04 -3.36 32.32
C PHE A 257 -3.10 -4.40 31.96
N ASP A 258 -4.35 -3.98 31.79
CA ASP A 258 -5.43 -4.86 31.35
C ASP A 258 -5.11 -5.53 30.01
N MET A 259 -4.68 -4.76 29.02
CA MET A 259 -4.32 -5.30 27.71
C MET A 259 -3.09 -6.22 27.75
N CYS A 260 -2.12 -5.96 28.61
CA CYS A 260 -0.92 -6.80 28.73
C CYS A 260 -1.19 -8.11 29.49
N LEU A 261 -2.09 -8.10 30.48
CA LEU A 261 -2.31 -9.22 31.39
C LEU A 261 -3.54 -10.05 31.03
N HIS A 262 -4.60 -9.41 30.53
CA HIS A 262 -5.87 -10.06 30.15
C HIS A 262 -6.15 -9.99 28.64
N GLY A 263 -5.48 -9.09 27.92
CA GLY A 263 -5.71 -8.88 26.49
C GLY A 263 -5.12 -9.97 25.59
N PRO A 264 -5.79 -10.32 24.47
CA PRO A 264 -5.36 -11.40 23.59
C PRO A 264 -4.16 -11.06 22.68
N ASN A 265 -3.79 -9.78 22.54
CA ASN A 265 -2.86 -9.32 21.50
C ASN A 265 -1.68 -8.49 22.04
N LYS A 266 -0.82 -9.09 22.87
CA LYS A 266 0.46 -8.48 23.30
C LYS A 266 1.33 -8.00 22.13
N SER A 267 1.36 -8.76 21.02
CA SER A 267 2.11 -8.41 19.80
C SER A 267 1.64 -7.09 19.18
N MET A 268 0.35 -6.80 19.22
CA MET A 268 -0.23 -5.57 18.70
C MET A 268 0.26 -4.35 19.50
N ILE A 269 0.22 -4.44 20.83
CA ILE A 269 0.68 -3.36 21.72
C ILE A 269 2.15 -3.06 21.44
N ARG A 270 2.97 -4.12 21.32
CA ARG A 270 4.40 -4.04 21.00
C ARG A 270 4.64 -3.39 19.64
N GLU A 271 3.99 -3.88 18.59
CA GLU A 271 4.24 -3.41 17.22
C GLU A 271 3.71 -2.00 16.96
N LEU A 272 2.70 -1.56 17.72
CA LEU A 272 2.24 -0.17 17.73
C LEU A 272 3.01 0.71 18.73
N ASN A 273 3.91 0.13 19.52
CA ASN A 273 4.67 0.80 20.56
C ASN A 273 3.75 1.59 21.52
N PHE A 274 2.59 1.02 21.85
CA PHE A 274 1.53 1.72 22.59
C PHE A 274 1.87 1.91 24.08
N ASP A 275 2.82 1.14 24.61
CA ASP A 275 3.32 1.30 25.98
C ASP A 275 4.04 2.63 26.21
N GLN A 276 4.43 3.36 25.15
CA GLN A 276 5.02 4.69 25.26
C GLN A 276 4.08 5.71 25.92
N PHE A 277 2.76 5.48 25.87
CA PHE A 277 1.76 6.35 26.48
C PHE A 277 1.56 6.11 27.99
N ALA A 278 2.22 5.10 28.55
CA ALA A 278 2.13 4.79 29.97
C ALA A 278 2.59 5.98 30.83
N ASP A 279 1.78 6.35 31.83
CA ASP A 279 2.10 7.44 32.75
C ASP A 279 3.07 6.97 33.83
N ARG A 280 4.35 7.10 33.52
CA ARG A 280 5.48 6.83 34.44
C ARG A 280 5.60 7.84 35.58
N THR A 281 4.82 8.91 35.55
CA THR A 281 4.83 9.98 36.58
C THR A 281 3.67 9.87 37.57
N TYR A 282 2.83 8.83 37.44
CA TYR A 282 1.73 8.62 38.35
C TYR A 282 2.24 8.36 39.78
N ILE A 283 1.71 9.09 40.77
CA ILE A 283 2.32 9.17 42.10
C ILE A 283 2.42 7.83 42.86
N LYS A 284 1.54 6.87 42.55
CA LYS A 284 1.53 5.54 43.19
C LYS A 284 2.17 4.44 42.33
N SER A 285 2.67 4.76 41.12
CA SER A 285 3.30 3.75 40.26
C SER A 285 4.75 3.48 40.67
N SER A 286 5.14 2.22 40.56
CA SER A 286 6.49 1.74 40.79
C SER A 286 7.25 1.60 39.46
N ARG A 287 8.58 1.70 39.52
CA ARG A 287 9.43 1.36 38.38
C ARG A 287 9.26 -0.10 37.95
N VAL A 288 8.96 -0.98 38.90
CA VAL A 288 8.75 -2.42 38.64
C VAL A 288 7.57 -2.63 37.72
N ASP A 289 6.51 -1.82 37.83
CA ASP A 289 5.31 -1.95 37.00
C ASP A 289 5.61 -1.77 35.50
N PHE A 290 6.43 -0.77 35.17
CA PHE A 290 6.82 -0.54 33.77
C PHE A 290 7.88 -1.52 33.29
N ARG A 291 8.67 -2.11 34.20
CA ARG A 291 9.55 -3.23 33.82
C ARG A 291 8.76 -4.51 33.56
N LEU A 292 7.67 -4.76 34.29
CA LEU A 292 6.74 -5.84 33.98
C LEU A 292 6.16 -5.68 32.58
N ILE A 293 5.63 -4.50 32.24
CA ILE A 293 5.11 -4.21 30.89
C ILE A 293 6.20 -4.48 29.84
N ASN A 294 7.41 -3.95 30.06
CA ASN A 294 8.52 -4.16 29.13
C ASN A 294 8.87 -5.65 28.99
N TYR A 295 8.90 -6.39 30.09
CA TYR A 295 9.16 -7.82 30.09
C TYR A 295 8.10 -8.59 29.29
N ILE A 296 6.82 -8.35 29.56
CA ILE A 296 5.70 -9.01 28.87
C ILE A 296 5.74 -8.75 27.36
N LEU A 297 5.97 -7.50 26.96
CA LEU A 297 5.92 -7.12 25.54
C LEU A 297 7.18 -7.55 24.78
N TYR A 298 8.36 -7.35 25.36
CA TYR A 298 9.62 -7.41 24.59
C TYR A 298 10.51 -8.59 24.94
N GLN A 299 10.25 -9.31 26.04
CA GLN A 299 11.18 -10.35 26.55
C GLN A 299 10.52 -11.69 26.82
N GLU A 300 9.22 -11.74 27.07
CA GLU A 300 8.46 -12.99 27.25
C GLU A 300 8.20 -13.72 25.91
N SER A 301 8.31 -13.01 24.79
CA SER A 301 7.95 -13.47 23.44
C SER A 301 9.13 -14.05 22.62
N ASP A 302 10.31 -14.16 23.23
CA ASP A 302 11.52 -14.82 22.69
C ASP A 302 11.78 -16.14 23.43
#